data_AF-A0A965DLC7-F1
#
_entry.id   AF-A0A965DLC7-F1
#
_cell.length_a   1.000
_cell.length_b   1.000
_cell.length_c   1.000
_cell.angle_alpha   90.00
_cell.angle_beta   90.00
_cell.angle_gamma   90.00
#
_symmetry.space_group_name_H-M   'P 1'
#
loop_
_entity.id
_entity.type
_entity.pdbx_description
1 polymer ?
#
loop_
_entity_poly.entity_id
_entity_poly.type
_entity_poly.pdbx_seq_one_letter_code
_entity_poly.pdbx_strand_id
1 'polypeptide(L)'
;TELMSQAYSRGEGIYNTSSRMKVFLRSTDDPFEIWGEGEHIMRMGVINVIDLANIDSVGFIATDDLARFVGDGRFELMGRIDNSDIRGCSLLTA
;
A
#
# COMPACT_ATOMS: atom_id res chain seq x y z
N THR A 1 -4.34 15.82 3.77
CA THR A 1 -4.42 15.63 2.31
C THR A 1 -5.47 14.58 2.02
N GLU A 2 -6.38 14.83 1.08
CA GLU A 2 -7.46 13.90 0.72
C GLU A 2 -7.25 13.36 -0.69
N LEU A 3 -7.68 12.11 -0.92
CA LEU A 3 -7.69 11.48 -2.24
C LEU A 3 -8.95 11.90 -3.02
N MET A 4 -8.80 12.22 -4.31
CA MET A 4 -9.92 12.58 -5.19
C MET A 4 -10.43 11.39 -6.01
N SER A 5 -9.62 10.35 -6.17
CA SER A 5 -10.06 9.04 -6.65
C SER A 5 -10.18 8.01 -5.50
N GLN A 6 -10.78 6.86 -5.79
CA GLN A 6 -11.13 5.85 -4.78
C GLN A 6 -10.79 4.44 -5.28
N ALA A 7 -10.53 3.54 -4.33
CA ALA A 7 -10.48 2.09 -4.56
C ALA A 7 -11.70 1.44 -3.89
N TYR A 8 -12.32 0.47 -4.54
CA TYR A 8 -13.56 -0.14 -4.08
C TYR A 8 -13.41 -1.65 -3.90
N SER A 9 -14.01 -2.15 -2.83
CA SER A 9 -14.11 -3.58 -2.55
C SER A 9 -15.53 -4.08 -2.82
N ARG A 10 -15.63 -5.30 -3.38
CA ARG A 10 -16.91 -6.03 -3.48
C ARG A 10 -17.18 -6.91 -2.25
N GLY A 11 -16.28 -6.90 -1.25
CA GLY A 11 -16.27 -7.79 -0.11
C GLY A 11 -14.86 -8.29 0.21
N GLU A 12 -14.72 -8.96 1.36
CA GLU A 12 -13.49 -9.69 1.75
C GLU A 12 -12.23 -8.83 1.94
N GLY A 13 -12.37 -7.50 1.99
CA GLY A 13 -11.22 -6.60 2.14
C GLY A 13 -10.31 -6.54 0.91
N ILE A 14 -10.77 -7.03 -0.25
CA ILE A 14 -10.04 -7.00 -1.52
C ILE A 14 -10.53 -5.83 -2.36
N TYR A 15 -9.63 -4.94 -2.77
CA TYR A 15 -9.92 -3.68 -3.44
C TYR A 15 -9.43 -3.68 -4.89
N ASN A 16 -10.16 -2.95 -5.73
CA ASN A 16 -9.78 -2.60 -7.10
C ASN A 16 -9.64 -1.08 -7.19
N THR A 17 -8.60 -0.61 -7.87
CA THR A 17 -8.38 0.81 -8.14
C THR A 17 -9.19 1.28 -9.35
N SER A 18 -9.53 2.57 -9.37
CA SER A 18 -10.01 3.22 -10.60
C SER A 18 -8.84 3.42 -11.59
N SER A 19 -9.13 3.68 -12.87
CA SER A 19 -8.07 3.93 -13.87
C SER A 19 -7.21 5.18 -13.60
N ARG A 20 -7.65 6.07 -12.70
CA ARG A 20 -6.95 7.30 -12.30
C ARG A 20 -6.12 7.12 -11.02
N MET A 21 -6.24 5.97 -10.36
CA MET A 21 -5.49 5.63 -9.15
C MET A 21 -4.54 4.48 -9.43
N LYS A 22 -3.31 4.57 -8.96
CA LYS A 22 -2.37 3.45 -8.92
C LYS A 22 -1.88 3.21 -7.52
N VAL A 23 -1.82 1.95 -7.13
CA VAL A 23 -1.28 1.50 -5.86
C VAL A 23 0.03 0.79 -6.13
N PHE A 24 1.05 1.18 -5.39
CA PHE A 24 2.32 0.49 -5.29
C PHE A 24 2.52 0.06 -3.85
N LEU A 25 3.25 -1.03 -3.63
CA LEU A 25 3.66 -1.43 -2.30
C LEU A 25 5.16 -1.17 -2.14
N ARG A 26 5.56 -0.54 -1.05
CA ARG A 26 6.98 -0.43 -0.66
C ARG A 26 7.30 -1.44 0.44
N SER A 27 8.51 -1.96 0.44
CA SER A 27 8.98 -2.83 1.52
C SER A 27 8.95 -2.09 2.87
N THR A 28 8.66 -2.84 3.94
CA THR A 28 8.74 -2.32 5.31
C THR A 28 10.18 -2.12 5.78
N ASP A 29 11.12 -2.84 5.16
CA ASP A 29 12.53 -2.87 5.56
C ASP A 29 13.41 -1.98 4.68
N ASP A 30 13.02 -1.78 3.41
CA ASP A 30 13.72 -0.92 2.45
C ASP A 30 12.75 -0.01 1.69
N PRO A 31 12.72 1.31 1.96
CA PRO A 31 11.78 2.23 1.31
C PRO A 31 12.03 2.42 -0.19
N PHE A 32 13.19 1.99 -0.72
CA PHE A 32 13.50 2.05 -2.16
C PHE A 32 13.09 0.78 -2.92
N GLU A 33 12.71 -0.28 -2.21
CA GLU A 33 12.13 -1.49 -2.80
C GLU A 33 10.62 -1.28 -3.01
N ILE A 34 10.20 -1.07 -4.26
CA ILE A 34 8.81 -0.75 -4.64
C ILE A 34 8.29 -1.79 -5.64
N TRP A 35 7.07 -2.29 -5.43
CA TRP A 35 6.44 -3.33 -6.24
C TRP A 35 5.14 -2.82 -6.88
N GLY A 36 4.93 -3.18 -8.15
CA GLY A 36 3.71 -2.90 -8.90
C GLY A 36 2.67 -4.01 -8.86
N GLU A 37 1.50 -3.72 -9.43
CA GLU A 37 0.35 -4.62 -9.66
C GLU A 37 0.78 -5.86 -10.49
N GLY A 38 1.32 -6.90 -9.85
CA GLY A 38 1.83 -8.11 -10.51
C GLY A 38 3.15 -8.64 -9.95
N GLU A 39 3.85 -7.84 -9.15
CA GLU A 39 5.10 -8.21 -8.52
C GLU A 39 4.86 -8.65 -7.06
N HIS A 40 5.69 -9.57 -6.57
CA HIS A 40 5.69 -10.03 -5.16
C HIS A 40 4.28 -10.35 -4.61
N ILE A 41 3.49 -11.11 -5.37
CA ILE A 41 2.14 -11.54 -4.99
C ILE A 41 2.14 -12.18 -3.59
N MET A 42 1.16 -11.84 -2.77
CA MET A 42 1.00 -12.20 -1.36
C MET A 42 2.06 -11.67 -0.40
N ARG A 43 3.09 -10.96 -0.86
CA ARG A 43 4.04 -10.27 0.03
C ARG A 43 3.38 -9.01 0.60
N MET A 44 3.59 -8.78 1.88
CA MET A 44 3.13 -7.59 2.58
C MET A 44 4.05 -6.41 2.28
N GLY A 45 3.47 -5.24 2.06
CA GLY A 45 4.17 -3.98 1.94
C GLY A 45 3.27 -2.80 2.33
N VAL A 46 3.84 -1.61 2.37
CA VAL A 46 3.14 -0.39 2.74
C VAL A 46 2.65 0.34 1.49
N ILE A 47 1.41 0.83 1.51
CA ILE A 47 0.77 1.44 0.35
C ILE A 47 1.38 2.81 0.03
N ASN A 48 1.79 2.95 -1.23
CA ASN A 48 1.99 4.20 -1.93
C ASN A 48 0.85 4.38 -2.95
N VAL A 49 0.28 5.59 -3.00
CA VAL A 49 -0.78 5.95 -3.94
C VAL A 49 -0.28 6.98 -4.93
N ILE A 50 -0.56 6.76 -6.21
CA ILE A 50 -0.54 7.78 -7.25
C ILE A 50 -2.00 8.06 -7.64
N ASP A 51 -2.45 9.29 -7.46
CA ASP A 51 -3.81 9.74 -7.79
C ASP A 51 -3.74 10.84 -8.85
N LEU A 52 -4.00 10.48 -10.11
CA LEU A 52 -3.98 11.40 -11.24
C LEU A 52 -5.18 12.36 -11.24
N ALA A 53 -6.23 12.09 -10.44
CA ALA A 53 -7.30 13.06 -10.24
C ALA A 53 -6.86 14.23 -9.33
N ASN A 54 -5.75 14.07 -8.61
CA ASN A 54 -5.13 15.07 -7.75
C ASN A 54 -3.99 15.84 -8.46
N ILE A 55 -4.08 16.04 -9.77
CA ILE A 55 -3.01 16.68 -10.57
C ILE A 55 -2.70 18.12 -10.13
N ASP A 56 -3.70 18.84 -9.64
CA ASP A 56 -3.55 20.21 -9.13
C ASP A 56 -3.22 20.25 -7.62
N SER A 57 -2.95 19.08 -7.01
CA SER A 57 -2.65 18.94 -5.59
C SER A 57 -1.54 17.89 -5.34
N VAL A 58 -1.54 17.22 -4.18
CA VAL A 58 -0.61 16.15 -3.84
C VAL A 58 -1.10 14.83 -4.46
N GLY A 59 -0.66 14.56 -5.69
CA GLY A 59 -0.97 13.33 -6.41
C GLY A 59 -0.20 12.08 -5.97
N PHE A 60 0.80 12.22 -5.09
CA PHE A 60 1.63 11.10 -4.61
C PHE A 60 1.59 11.05 -3.09
N ILE A 61 1.05 9.97 -2.53
CA ILE A 61 0.85 9.83 -1.09
C ILE A 61 1.46 8.51 -0.62
N ALA A 62 2.48 8.62 0.23
CA ALA A 62 2.96 7.50 1.03
C ALA A 62 2.06 7.37 2.26
N THR A 63 1.34 6.26 2.36
CA THR A 63 0.49 5.97 3.51
C THR A 63 1.23 5.10 4.52
N ASP A 64 0.59 4.87 5.65
CA ASP A 64 0.98 3.89 6.67
C ASP A 64 0.05 2.67 6.65
N ASP A 65 -0.63 2.42 5.53
CA ASP A 65 -1.53 1.29 5.33
C ASP A 65 -0.75 0.07 4.81
N LEU A 66 -0.91 -1.08 5.45
CA LEU A 66 -0.34 -2.36 5.02
C LEU A 66 -1.28 -3.06 4.04
N ALA A 67 -0.72 -3.62 2.98
CA ALA A 67 -1.45 -4.42 2.03
C ALA A 67 -0.57 -5.49 1.38
N ARG A 68 -1.21 -6.38 0.63
CA ARG A 68 -0.57 -7.32 -0.29
C ARG A 68 -1.30 -7.34 -1.62
N PHE A 69 -0.58 -7.52 -2.72
CA PHE A 69 -1.22 -7.83 -3.98
C PHE A 69 -1.73 -9.28 -3.97
N VAL A 70 -2.98 -9.48 -4.37
CA VAL A 70 -3.61 -10.81 -4.46
C VAL A 70 -3.69 -11.32 -5.91
N GLY A 71 -3.12 -10.57 -6.86
CA GLY A 71 -3.17 -10.85 -8.30
C GLY A 71 -4.21 -9.98 -9.02
N ASP A 72 -4.16 -9.97 -10.36
CA ASP A 72 -5.09 -9.25 -11.24
C ASP A 72 -5.22 -7.75 -10.95
N GLY A 73 -4.16 -7.10 -10.46
CA GLY A 73 -4.19 -5.67 -10.07
C GLY A 73 -5.04 -5.37 -8.83
N ARG A 74 -5.44 -6.39 -8.07
CA ARG A 74 -6.16 -6.26 -6.81
C ARG A 74 -5.20 -6.34 -5.63
N PHE A 75 -5.57 -5.65 -4.56
CA PHE A 75 -4.84 -5.71 -3.30
C PHE A 75 -5.80 -5.93 -2.14
N GLU A 76 -5.30 -6.56 -1.08
CA GLU A 76 -6.01 -6.74 0.18
C GLU A 76 -5.43 -5.77 1.21
N LEU A 77 -6.31 -5.00 1.86
CA LEU A 77 -5.92 -4.09 2.93
C LEU A 77 -5.83 -4.88 4.25
N MET A 78 -4.67 -4.84 4.89
CA MET A 78 -4.38 -5.62 6.09
C MET A 78 -4.44 -4.81 7.39
N GLY A 79 -4.54 -3.48 7.28
CA GLY A 79 -4.62 -2.55 8.41
C GLY A 79 -3.62 -1.41 8.29
N ARG A 80 -3.41 -0.67 9.38
CA ARG A 80 -2.35 0.33 9.51
C ARG A 80 -1.13 -0.31 10.15
N ILE A 81 0.07 0.11 9.76
CA ILE A 81 1.28 -0.23 10.50
C ILE A 81 1.16 0.38 11.90
N ASP A 82 1.43 -0.42 12.93
CA ASP A 82 1.57 0.12 14.28
C ASP A 82 3.02 0.59 14.46
N ASN A 83 3.20 1.73 15.12
CA ASN A 83 4.53 2.31 15.38
C ASN A 83 5.36 1.45 16.36
N SER A 84 4.80 0.37 16.90
CA SER A 84 5.52 -0.70 17.61
C SER A 84 6.31 -1.61 16.68
N ASP A 85 5.87 -1.80 15.43
CA ASP A 85 6.46 -2.76 14.48
C ASP A 85 7.70 -2.17 13.77
N ILE A 86 7.68 -0.87 13.45
CA ILE A 86 8.82 -0.14 12.87
C ILE A 86 10.02 -0.08 13.83
N ARG A 87 9.76 -0.13 15.14
CA ARG A 87 10.80 0.11 16.15
C ARG A 87 11.68 -1.09 16.44
N GLY A 88 11.44 -2.25 15.83
CA GLY A 88 12.29 -3.41 16.00
C GLY A 88 12.42 -3.79 17.47
N CYS A 89 11.61 -4.76 17.91
CA CYS A 89 12.04 -5.54 19.06
C CYS A 89 13.31 -6.30 18.63
N SER A 90 14.48 -5.67 18.76
CA SER A 90 15.74 -6.38 18.83
C SER A 90 15.75 -7.10 20.17
N LEU A 91 15.05 -8.23 20.24
CA LEU A 91 15.33 -9.25 21.22
C LEU A 91 16.56 -10.01 20.70
N LEU A 92 17.73 -9.38 20.81
CA LEU A 92 18.95 -10.14 21.05
C LEU A 92 18.76 -10.80 22.43
N THR A 93 18.14 -11.97 22.45
CA THR A 93 18.27 -12.90 23.57
C THR A 93 19.73 -13.31 23.63
N ALA A 94 20.42 -12.81 24.64
CA ALA A 94 21.69 -13.33 25.12
C ALA A 94 21.54 -14.78 25.63
#